data_AF-A0A660MII9-F1
#
_entry.id   AF-A0A660MII9-F1
#
_cell.length_a   1.000
_cell.length_b   1.000
_cell.length_c   1.000
_cell.angle_alpha   90.00
_cell.angle_beta   90.00
_cell.angle_gamma   90.00
#
_symmetry.space_group_name_H-M   'P 1'
#
loop_
_entity.id
_entity.type
_entity.pdbx_description
1 polymer ?
#
loop_
_entity_poly.entity_id
_entity_poly.type
_entity_poly.pdbx_seq_one_letter_code
_entity_poly.pdbx_strand_id
1 'polypeptide(L)'
;MLTFNIAGNLCAVSLMPAPIPDGEAEASAAYNYYWPEAVEAARQHQAHLLIAVMPTGDGTALERMRLYSKIVSSCLADANALGVYTSGTVFAPDFYRSLCDEMRNGQLPVPVWVFLGLYADESGNHAYTIGMAQFDKMEMEIRASQHDMSELHNTLLGICTYLISEDVTLHDGETIGFSAEQQLRITQSPAIAGGAEETLKIAY
;
A
#
# COMPACT_ATOMS: atom_id res chain seq x y z
N MET A 1 16.88 9.06 17.85
CA MET A 1 15.41 8.93 17.81
C MET A 1 14.79 10.28 18.10
N LEU A 2 13.93 10.76 17.22
CA LEU A 2 13.09 11.94 17.39
C LEU A 2 11.67 11.47 17.71
N THR A 3 11.06 11.99 18.77
CA THR A 3 9.64 11.72 19.11
C THR A 3 8.90 13.03 19.28
N PHE A 4 7.63 13.06 18.85
CA PHE A 4 6.80 14.25 18.91
C PHE A 4 5.32 13.87 18.87
N ASN A 5 4.45 14.78 19.31
CA ASN A 5 3.00 14.58 19.28
C ASN A 5 2.37 15.50 18.22
N ILE A 6 1.54 14.94 17.34
CA ILE A 6 0.74 15.70 16.38
C ILE A 6 -0.69 15.15 16.40
N ALA A 7 -1.67 16.04 16.65
CA ALA A 7 -3.10 15.73 16.58
C ALA A 7 -3.50 14.44 17.33
N GLY A 8 -2.99 14.25 18.57
CA GLY A 8 -3.31 13.06 19.36
C GLY A 8 -2.61 11.77 18.90
N ASN A 9 -1.53 11.87 18.12
CA ASN A 9 -0.68 10.75 17.74
C ASN A 9 0.75 10.95 18.26
N LEU A 10 1.33 9.91 18.85
CA LEU A 10 2.75 9.84 19.16
C LEU A 10 3.50 9.38 17.92
N CYS A 11 4.35 10.24 17.38
CA CYS A 11 5.16 9.96 16.21
C CYS A 11 6.61 9.71 16.62
N ALA A 12 7.28 8.79 15.92
CA ALA A 12 8.69 8.51 16.11
C ALA A 12 9.41 8.39 14.76
N VAL A 13 10.61 8.97 14.68
CA VAL A 13 11.55 8.78 13.56
C VAL A 13 12.90 8.38 14.16
N SER A 14 13.40 7.20 13.83
CA SER A 14 14.67 6.70 14.35
C SER A 14 15.60 6.24 13.24
N LEU A 15 16.84 6.72 13.27
CA LEU A 15 17.90 6.23 12.40
C LEU A 15 18.44 4.92 12.94
N MET A 16 18.40 3.89 12.09
CA MET A 16 19.12 2.64 12.27
C MET A 16 20.38 2.72 11.40
N PRO A 17 21.59 2.71 12.00
CA PRO A 17 22.86 2.81 11.25
C PRO A 17 23.26 1.44 10.66
N ALA A 18 22.29 0.77 10.03
CA ALA A 18 22.45 -0.53 9.38
C ALA A 18 21.40 -0.65 8.27
N PRO A 19 21.65 -1.45 7.21
CA PRO A 19 20.62 -1.78 6.24
C PRO A 19 19.46 -2.53 6.90
N ILE A 20 18.32 -2.56 6.23
CA ILE A 20 17.21 -3.45 6.53
C ILE A 20 17.76 -4.89 6.43
N PRO A 21 17.51 -5.73 7.45
CA PRO A 21 18.11 -7.06 7.54
C PRO A 21 17.62 -8.00 6.43
N ASP A 22 18.33 -9.12 6.28
CA ASP A 22 17.93 -10.29 5.48
C ASP A 22 17.62 -10.06 3.99
N GLY A 23 17.99 -8.88 3.45
CA GLY A 23 17.72 -8.53 2.06
C GLY A 23 16.23 -8.31 1.76
N GLU A 24 15.40 -8.14 2.79
CA GLU A 24 13.94 -8.05 2.69
C GLU A 24 13.50 -6.91 1.76
N ALA A 25 14.13 -5.74 1.88
CA ALA A 25 13.83 -4.58 1.05
C ALA A 25 14.18 -4.84 -0.44
N GLU A 26 15.30 -5.52 -0.71
CA GLU A 26 15.72 -5.88 -2.08
C GLU A 26 14.73 -6.89 -2.70
N ALA A 27 14.34 -7.92 -1.94
CA ALA A 27 13.36 -8.90 -2.38
C ALA A 27 11.99 -8.25 -2.65
N SER A 28 11.55 -7.36 -1.77
CA SER A 28 10.27 -6.64 -1.91
C SER A 28 10.28 -5.65 -3.09
N ALA A 29 11.43 -5.03 -3.35
CA ALA A 29 11.61 -4.12 -4.48
C ALA A 29 11.48 -4.83 -5.83
N ALA A 30 11.78 -6.13 -5.91
CA ALA A 30 11.68 -6.91 -7.15
C ALA A 30 10.24 -7.01 -7.69
N TYR A 31 9.24 -6.81 -6.83
CA TYR A 31 7.83 -6.77 -7.24
C TYR A 31 7.40 -5.41 -7.81
N ASN A 32 8.21 -4.35 -7.67
CA ASN A 32 7.81 -3.00 -8.07
C ASN A 32 7.94 -2.76 -9.58
N TYR A 33 6.85 -2.95 -10.32
CA TYR A 33 6.80 -2.62 -11.76
C TYR A 33 6.73 -1.11 -12.06
N TYR A 34 6.57 -0.23 -11.07
CA TYR A 34 6.63 1.23 -11.26
C TYR A 34 8.07 1.76 -11.35
N TRP A 35 9.04 1.04 -10.79
CA TRP A 35 10.38 1.55 -10.60
C TRP A 35 11.45 0.50 -10.92
N PRO A 36 11.95 0.46 -12.17
CA PRO A 36 12.94 -0.53 -12.61
C PRO A 36 14.21 -0.56 -11.77
N GLU A 37 14.62 0.58 -11.20
CA GLU A 37 15.83 0.70 -10.38
C GLU A 37 15.61 0.36 -8.90
N ALA A 38 14.39 -0.03 -8.49
CA ALA A 38 14.04 -0.25 -7.09
C ALA A 38 14.96 -1.26 -6.39
N VAL A 39 15.29 -2.37 -7.06
CA VAL A 39 16.17 -3.42 -6.51
C VAL A 39 17.59 -2.88 -6.28
N GLU A 40 18.14 -2.15 -7.26
CA GLU A 40 19.49 -1.60 -7.14
C GLU A 40 19.56 -0.50 -6.07
N ALA A 41 18.56 0.38 -6.02
CA ALA A 41 18.46 1.40 -4.97
C ALA A 41 18.32 0.78 -3.57
N ALA A 42 17.46 -0.24 -3.44
CA ALA A 42 17.29 -1.00 -2.22
C ALA A 42 18.55 -1.79 -1.84
N ARG A 43 19.41 -2.21 -2.77
CA ARG A 43 20.66 -2.89 -2.43
C ARG A 43 21.72 -1.94 -1.86
N GLN A 44 21.72 -0.68 -2.30
CA GLN A 44 22.76 0.29 -1.95
C GLN A 44 22.61 0.89 -0.54
N HIS A 45 21.43 0.86 0.06
CA HIS A 45 21.20 1.48 1.37
C HIS A 45 22.11 0.89 2.46
N GLN A 46 22.65 1.74 3.32
CA GLN A 46 23.55 1.36 4.43
C GLN A 46 22.92 1.64 5.80
N ALA A 47 21.80 2.35 5.80
CA ALA A 47 21.05 2.79 6.96
C ALA A 47 19.58 2.91 6.58
N HIS A 48 18.68 2.90 7.55
CA HIS A 48 17.26 3.16 7.31
C HIS A 48 16.64 3.98 8.44
N LEU A 49 15.54 4.66 8.11
CA LEU A 49 14.70 5.35 9.10
C LEU A 49 13.51 4.45 9.43
N LEU A 50 13.31 4.17 10.71
CA LEU A 50 12.06 3.61 11.22
C LEU A 50 11.11 4.76 11.53
N ILE A 51 9.92 4.73 10.94
CA ILE A 51 8.89 5.75 11.10
C ILE A 51 7.66 5.08 11.68
N ALA A 52 7.13 5.64 12.77
CA ALA A 52 5.91 5.15 13.40
C ALA A 52 4.97 6.31 13.72
N VAL A 53 3.67 6.09 13.53
CA VAL A 53 2.59 6.97 13.96
C VAL A 53 1.64 6.12 14.80
N MET A 54 1.70 6.31 16.12
CA MET A 54 0.92 5.54 17.08
C MET A 54 -0.27 6.38 17.57
N PRO A 55 -1.51 5.89 17.47
CA PRO A 55 -2.66 6.58 18.01
C PRO A 55 -2.55 6.67 19.54
N THR A 56 -2.82 7.86 20.07
CA THR A 56 -3.04 8.07 21.51
C THR A 56 -4.45 8.61 21.81
N GLY A 57 -5.29 8.70 20.78
CA GLY A 57 -6.70 9.09 20.84
C GLY A 57 -7.50 8.49 19.69
N ASP A 58 -8.71 9.00 19.47
CA ASP A 58 -9.75 8.35 18.65
C ASP A 58 -9.66 8.68 17.13
N GLY A 59 -8.47 9.03 16.63
CA GLY A 59 -8.27 9.38 15.22
C GLY A 59 -8.42 8.18 14.29
N THR A 60 -8.99 8.39 13.11
CA THR A 60 -9.23 7.36 12.08
C THR A 60 -7.93 6.85 11.45
N ALA A 61 -7.97 5.65 10.87
CA ALA A 61 -6.84 5.12 10.11
C ALA A 61 -6.41 6.04 8.96
N LEU A 62 -7.39 6.66 8.29
CA LEU A 62 -7.14 7.61 7.21
C LEU A 62 -6.35 8.83 7.68
N GLU A 63 -6.73 9.43 8.81
CA GLU A 63 -6.01 10.57 9.39
C GLU A 63 -4.58 10.20 9.79
N ARG A 64 -4.39 9.01 10.37
CA ARG A 64 -3.07 8.48 10.72
C ARG A 64 -2.21 8.26 9.49
N MET A 65 -2.74 7.66 8.44
CA MET A 65 -2.00 7.42 7.19
C MET A 65 -1.66 8.71 6.45
N ARG A 66 -2.53 9.73 6.47
CA ARG A 66 -2.20 11.09 5.99
C ARG A 66 -1.04 11.69 6.78
N LEU A 67 -1.01 11.52 8.10
CA LEU A 67 0.09 12.01 8.94
C LEU A 67 1.39 11.23 8.68
N TYR A 68 1.32 9.90 8.62
CA TYR A 68 2.43 9.01 8.27
C TYR A 68 3.07 9.43 6.94
N SER A 69 2.26 9.60 5.89
CA SER A 69 2.75 10.03 4.58
C SER A 69 3.41 11.40 4.57
N LYS A 70 2.94 12.36 5.38
CA LYS A 70 3.62 13.66 5.53
C LYS A 70 4.99 13.50 6.16
N ILE A 71 5.12 12.64 7.17
CA ILE A 71 6.41 12.37 7.83
C ILE A 71 7.36 11.67 6.86
N VAL A 72 6.91 10.61 6.19
CA VAL A 72 7.68 9.89 5.17
C VAL A 72 8.12 10.84 4.05
N SER A 73 7.21 11.63 3.49
CA SER A 73 7.51 12.63 2.44
C SER A 73 8.55 13.66 2.89
N SER A 74 8.50 14.07 4.17
CA SER A 74 9.50 14.98 4.75
C SER A 74 10.87 14.32 4.88
N CYS A 75 10.93 13.05 5.28
CA CYS A 75 12.18 12.29 5.33
C CYS A 75 12.77 12.05 3.94
N LEU A 76 11.93 11.75 2.95
CA LEU A 76 12.33 11.55 1.55
C LEU A 76 12.82 12.82 0.85
N ALA A 77 12.68 13.99 1.47
CA ALA A 77 13.26 15.22 0.95
C ALA A 77 14.78 15.32 1.22
N ASP A 78 15.35 14.46 2.05
CA ASP A 78 16.80 14.36 2.25
C ASP A 78 17.47 13.72 1.02
N ALA A 79 18.55 14.31 0.54
CA ALA A 79 19.26 13.85 -0.65
C ALA A 79 19.89 12.44 -0.51
N ASN A 80 20.02 11.93 0.72
CA ASN A 80 20.53 10.58 0.99
C ASN A 80 19.43 9.53 1.06
N ALA A 81 18.14 9.92 1.00
CA ALA A 81 17.04 8.98 1.03
C ALA A 81 16.92 8.26 -0.33
N LEU A 82 17.23 6.97 -0.35
CA LEU A 82 17.22 6.17 -1.58
C LEU A 82 15.81 5.69 -1.97
N GLY A 83 14.89 5.56 -1.02
CA GLY A 83 13.53 5.10 -1.24
C GLY A 83 12.78 4.90 0.08
N VAL A 84 11.52 4.49 0.00
CA VAL A 84 10.72 4.07 1.16
C VAL A 84 10.24 2.64 0.99
N TYR A 85 10.56 1.78 1.95
CA TYR A 85 10.04 0.42 2.04
C TYR A 85 8.73 0.44 2.84
N THR A 86 7.59 0.20 2.17
CA THR A 86 6.26 0.17 2.78
C THR A 86 5.30 -0.62 1.90
N SER A 87 4.23 -1.17 2.50
CA SER A 87 3.18 -1.86 1.75
C SER A 87 3.71 -2.99 0.85
N GLY A 88 4.70 -3.73 1.33
CA GLY A 88 5.28 -4.88 0.61
C GLY A 88 6.19 -4.53 -0.57
N THR A 89 6.55 -3.25 -0.77
CA THR A 89 7.46 -2.85 -1.84
C THR A 89 8.28 -1.59 -1.52
N VAL A 90 9.21 -1.22 -2.40
CA VAL A 90 10.05 -0.01 -2.25
C VAL A 90 9.68 1.02 -3.30
N PHE A 91 9.27 2.22 -2.88
CA PHE A 91 8.94 3.32 -3.78
C PHE A 91 10.08 4.32 -3.94
N ALA A 92 10.21 4.88 -5.14
CA ALA A 92 11.14 5.96 -5.43
C ALA A 92 10.75 7.21 -4.62
N PRO A 93 11.74 7.99 -4.10
CA PRO A 93 11.45 9.18 -3.30
C PRO A 93 10.53 10.18 -3.98
N ASP A 94 10.81 10.54 -5.23
CA ASP A 94 10.01 11.54 -5.96
C ASP A 94 8.62 11.03 -6.34
N PHE A 95 8.48 9.73 -6.61
CA PHE A 95 7.17 9.12 -6.86
C PHE A 95 6.29 9.16 -5.62
N TYR A 96 6.83 8.78 -4.46
CA TYR A 96 6.07 8.82 -3.20
C TYR A 96 5.69 10.26 -2.83
N ARG A 97 6.65 11.20 -2.96
CA ARG A 97 6.45 12.61 -2.62
C ARG A 97 5.42 13.28 -3.54
N SER A 98 5.43 13.00 -4.84
CA SER A 98 4.46 13.58 -5.78
C SER A 98 3.02 13.15 -5.46
N LEU A 99 2.80 11.87 -5.18
CA LEU A 99 1.49 11.38 -4.75
C LEU A 99 1.06 11.99 -3.41
N CYS A 100 1.98 12.15 -2.47
CA CYS A 100 1.69 12.80 -1.20
C CYS A 100 1.36 14.29 -1.35
N ASP A 101 1.96 14.99 -2.32
CA ASP A 101 1.68 16.40 -2.57
C ASP A 101 0.24 16.62 -3.05
N GLU A 102 -0.37 15.65 -3.75
CA GLU A 102 -1.78 15.71 -4.15
C GLU A 102 -2.76 15.72 -2.96
N MET A 103 -2.32 15.33 -1.76
CA MET A 103 -3.12 15.50 -0.53
C MET A 103 -3.45 16.97 -0.26
N ARG A 104 -2.64 17.92 -0.75
CA ARG A 104 -2.94 19.36 -0.65
C ARG A 104 -4.19 19.74 -1.45
N ASN A 105 -4.50 18.98 -2.49
CA ASN A 105 -5.67 19.13 -3.36
C ASN A 105 -6.85 18.23 -2.91
N GLY A 106 -6.76 17.65 -1.70
CA GLY A 106 -7.80 16.77 -1.14
C GLY A 106 -7.73 15.32 -1.62
N GLN A 107 -6.83 14.97 -2.55
CA GLN A 107 -6.67 13.60 -3.06
C GLN A 107 -6.02 12.68 -2.03
N LEU A 108 -6.26 11.37 -2.17
CA LEU A 108 -5.64 10.34 -1.34
C LEU A 108 -4.51 9.63 -2.12
N PRO A 109 -3.30 9.47 -1.55
CA PRO A 109 -2.18 8.81 -2.20
C PRO A 109 -2.30 7.28 -2.06
N VAL A 110 -3.48 6.72 -2.37
CA VAL A 110 -3.77 5.28 -2.24
C VAL A 110 -2.72 4.40 -2.93
N PRO A 111 -2.16 4.73 -4.13
CA PRO A 111 -1.16 3.89 -4.78
C PRO A 111 0.14 3.67 -3.99
N VAL A 112 0.44 4.51 -2.99
CA VAL A 112 1.61 4.32 -2.09
C VAL A 112 1.23 3.87 -0.68
N TRP A 113 -0.07 3.77 -0.40
CA TRP A 113 -0.59 3.14 0.80
C TRP A 113 -0.88 1.66 0.58
N VAL A 114 -1.37 1.31 -0.60
CA VAL A 114 -1.74 -0.05 -0.99
C VAL A 114 -1.02 -0.39 -2.28
N PHE A 115 -0.06 -1.30 -2.20
CA PHE A 115 0.59 -1.84 -3.38
C PHE A 115 -0.31 -2.88 -4.02
N LEU A 116 -0.42 -2.84 -5.35
CA LEU A 116 -1.14 -3.84 -6.13
C LEU A 116 -0.14 -4.75 -6.83
N GLY A 117 -0.04 -5.98 -6.39
CA GLY A 117 0.73 -7.00 -7.09
C GLY A 117 -0.06 -7.58 -8.25
N LEU A 118 0.62 -7.82 -9.37
CA LEU A 118 0.04 -8.35 -10.61
C LEU A 118 0.88 -9.51 -11.10
N TYR A 119 0.24 -10.61 -11.52
CA TYR A 119 0.92 -11.75 -12.13
C TYR A 119 -0.02 -12.56 -13.01
N ALA A 120 0.55 -13.27 -14.00
CA ALA A 120 -0.20 -14.11 -14.92
C ALA A 120 0.28 -15.56 -14.80
N ASP A 121 -0.65 -16.49 -15.01
CA ASP A 121 -0.37 -17.92 -15.18
C ASP A 121 -1.27 -18.52 -16.27
N GLU A 122 -1.27 -19.85 -16.43
CA GLU A 122 -2.07 -20.55 -17.43
C GLU A 122 -3.59 -20.36 -17.25
N SER A 123 -4.05 -19.98 -16.06
CA SER A 123 -5.46 -19.78 -15.75
C SER A 123 -5.96 -18.36 -16.06
N GLY A 124 -5.07 -17.38 -16.14
CA GLY A 124 -5.39 -16.00 -16.48
C GLY A 124 -4.55 -14.98 -15.71
N ASN A 125 -5.08 -13.76 -15.61
CA ASN A 125 -4.46 -12.65 -14.91
C ASN A 125 -4.95 -12.57 -13.47
N HIS A 126 -4.06 -12.17 -12.57
CA HIS A 126 -4.31 -12.09 -11.13
C HIS A 126 -3.82 -10.75 -10.59
N ALA A 127 -4.52 -10.25 -9.58
CA ALA A 127 -4.18 -9.05 -8.85
C ALA A 127 -4.42 -9.24 -7.35
N TYR A 128 -3.58 -8.65 -6.51
CA TYR A 128 -3.74 -8.71 -5.06
C TYR A 128 -3.29 -7.41 -4.40
N THR A 129 -3.81 -7.14 -3.21
CA THR A 129 -3.43 -5.96 -2.42
C THR A 129 -2.41 -6.31 -1.33
N ILE A 130 -1.53 -5.36 -1.02
CA ILE A 130 -0.77 -5.32 0.23
C ILE A 130 -0.88 -3.92 0.81
N GLY A 131 -1.42 -3.79 2.02
CA GLY A 131 -1.46 -2.54 2.78
C GLY A 131 -2.85 -2.10 3.22
N MET A 132 -3.92 -2.81 2.84
CA MET A 132 -5.29 -2.56 3.31
C MET A 132 -5.42 -2.71 4.83
N ALA A 133 -4.61 -3.59 5.44
CA ALA A 133 -4.58 -3.79 6.88
C ALA A 133 -4.27 -2.50 7.68
N GLN A 134 -3.57 -1.52 7.09
CA GLN A 134 -3.32 -0.22 7.71
C GLN A 134 -4.61 0.60 7.94
N PHE A 135 -5.68 0.24 7.25
CA PHE A 135 -7.02 0.83 7.32
C PHE A 135 -8.03 -0.08 8.01
N ASP A 136 -7.56 -1.11 8.74
CA ASP A 136 -8.42 -2.10 9.40
C ASP A 136 -9.33 -2.85 8.42
N LYS A 137 -8.85 -3.06 7.18
CA LYS A 137 -9.57 -3.73 6.09
C LYS A 137 -8.82 -4.98 5.63
N MET A 138 -9.56 -6.00 5.18
CA MET A 138 -8.97 -7.20 4.61
C MET A 138 -8.25 -6.89 3.29
N GLU A 139 -7.17 -7.62 3.03
CA GLU A 139 -6.57 -7.64 1.70
C GLU A 139 -7.52 -8.32 0.70
N MET A 140 -7.39 -7.99 -0.58
CA MET A 140 -8.29 -8.40 -1.65
C MET A 140 -7.50 -9.05 -2.79
N GLU A 141 -8.15 -9.97 -3.51
CA GLU A 141 -7.59 -10.62 -4.69
C GLU A 141 -8.59 -10.75 -5.83
N ILE A 142 -8.12 -10.56 -7.06
CA ILE A 142 -8.77 -11.00 -8.28
C ILE A 142 -7.95 -12.16 -8.83
N ARG A 143 -8.60 -13.29 -9.15
CA ARG A 143 -7.92 -14.53 -9.53
C ARG A 143 -8.45 -15.07 -10.85
N ALA A 144 -7.54 -15.52 -11.71
CA ALA A 144 -7.82 -16.18 -12.99
C ALA A 144 -8.76 -15.36 -13.90
N SER A 145 -8.64 -14.04 -13.86
CA SER A 145 -9.46 -13.15 -14.69
C SER A 145 -9.01 -13.23 -16.15
N GLN A 146 -9.98 -13.07 -17.05
CA GLN A 146 -9.72 -13.00 -18.48
C GLN A 146 -9.59 -11.54 -18.98
N HIS A 147 -9.79 -10.56 -18.08
CA HIS A 147 -9.54 -9.15 -18.35
C HIS A 147 -8.04 -8.84 -18.38
N ASP A 148 -7.66 -7.72 -19.00
CA ASP A 148 -6.25 -7.35 -19.08
C ASP A 148 -5.71 -6.85 -17.73
N MET A 149 -4.37 -6.84 -17.59
CA MET A 149 -3.69 -6.42 -16.37
C MET A 149 -4.01 -4.98 -15.94
N SER A 150 -4.21 -4.09 -16.91
CA SER A 150 -4.50 -2.69 -16.63
C SER A 150 -5.93 -2.51 -16.12
N GLU A 151 -6.88 -3.30 -16.63
CA GLU A 151 -8.24 -3.36 -16.14
C GLU A 151 -8.28 -3.90 -14.71
N LEU A 152 -7.54 -4.99 -14.42
CA LEU A 152 -7.45 -5.52 -13.05
C LEU A 152 -6.89 -4.49 -12.08
N HIS A 153 -5.79 -3.85 -12.48
CA HIS A 153 -5.13 -2.82 -11.69
C HIS A 153 -6.08 -1.66 -11.39
N ASN A 154 -6.69 -1.07 -12.42
CA ASN A 154 -7.60 0.07 -12.28
C ASN A 154 -8.83 -0.29 -11.45
N THR A 155 -9.40 -1.48 -11.66
CA THR A 155 -10.55 -1.99 -10.91
C THR A 155 -10.19 -2.12 -9.43
N LEU A 156 -9.13 -2.86 -9.11
CA LEU A 156 -8.75 -3.11 -7.73
C LEU A 156 -8.31 -1.83 -7.01
N LEU A 157 -7.59 -0.93 -7.69
CA LEU A 157 -7.23 0.39 -7.16
C LEU A 157 -8.47 1.25 -6.88
N GLY A 158 -9.46 1.22 -7.77
CA GLY A 158 -10.74 1.88 -7.59
C GLY A 158 -11.48 1.38 -6.35
N ILE A 159 -11.49 0.07 -6.14
CA ILE A 159 -12.08 -0.54 -4.93
C ILE A 159 -11.32 -0.09 -3.68
N CYS A 160 -9.99 -0.21 -3.65
CA CYS A 160 -9.17 0.27 -2.53
C CYS A 160 -9.47 1.73 -2.20
N THR A 161 -9.54 2.58 -3.23
CA THR A 161 -9.79 4.02 -3.07
C THR A 161 -11.16 4.27 -2.46
N TYR A 162 -12.21 3.63 -2.96
CA TYR A 162 -13.56 3.73 -2.43
C TYR A 162 -13.65 3.27 -0.96
N LEU A 163 -13.11 2.10 -0.65
CA LEU A 163 -13.16 1.55 0.71
C LEU A 163 -12.43 2.44 1.71
N ILE A 164 -11.31 3.05 1.31
CA ILE A 164 -10.53 3.95 2.16
C ILE A 164 -11.19 5.33 2.28
N SER A 165 -11.74 5.89 1.20
CA SER A 165 -12.32 7.24 1.22
C SER A 165 -13.67 7.29 1.94
N GLU A 166 -14.51 6.28 1.71
CA GLU A 166 -15.87 6.20 2.27
C GLU A 166 -15.92 5.41 3.58
N ASP A 167 -14.77 4.92 4.04
CA ASP A 167 -14.64 4.02 5.20
C ASP A 167 -15.61 2.83 5.18
N VAL A 168 -15.71 2.19 4.01
CA VAL A 168 -16.56 1.01 3.80
C VAL A 168 -15.75 -0.25 4.10
N THR A 169 -16.38 -1.22 4.75
CA THR A 169 -15.83 -2.56 4.98
C THR A 169 -16.68 -3.57 4.22
N LEU A 170 -16.00 -4.38 3.41
CA LEU A 170 -16.62 -5.47 2.66
C LEU A 170 -16.57 -6.77 3.48
N HIS A 171 -17.59 -7.60 3.31
CA HIS A 171 -17.73 -8.89 3.99
C HIS A 171 -17.97 -10.04 3.00
N ASP A 172 -17.73 -11.27 3.45
CA ASP A 172 -18.05 -12.47 2.69
C ASP A 172 -19.53 -12.50 2.26
N GLY A 173 -19.77 -12.84 0.98
CA GLY A 173 -21.10 -12.95 0.40
C GLY A 173 -21.71 -11.63 -0.09
N GLU A 174 -21.07 -10.48 0.17
CA GLU A 174 -21.49 -9.19 -0.38
C GLU A 174 -21.12 -9.06 -1.87
N THR A 175 -21.56 -7.95 -2.47
CA THR A 175 -21.20 -7.57 -3.84
C THR A 175 -20.67 -6.14 -3.88
N ILE A 176 -19.79 -5.87 -4.84
CA ILE A 176 -19.29 -4.53 -5.15
C ILE A 176 -19.42 -4.26 -6.66
N GLY A 177 -19.70 -3.03 -7.03
CA GLY A 177 -19.83 -2.64 -8.43
C GLY A 177 -19.59 -1.16 -8.64
N PHE A 178 -19.10 -0.81 -9.82
CA PHE A 178 -18.87 0.58 -10.25
C PHE A 178 -20.06 1.18 -10.99
N SER A 179 -21.12 0.40 -11.21
CA SER A 179 -22.41 0.84 -11.75
C SER A 179 -23.56 0.10 -11.04
N ALA A 180 -24.80 0.53 -11.28
CA ALA A 180 -25.98 -0.13 -10.71
C ALA A 180 -26.17 -1.57 -11.22
N GLU A 181 -25.65 -1.87 -12.41
CA GLU A 181 -25.78 -3.15 -13.09
C GLU A 181 -24.64 -4.12 -12.74
N GLN A 182 -23.46 -3.60 -12.37
CA GLN A 182 -22.31 -4.43 -12.05
C GLN A 182 -22.43 -4.96 -10.61
N GLN A 183 -22.32 -6.27 -10.45
CA GLN A 183 -22.32 -6.92 -9.14
C GLN A 183 -21.21 -7.99 -9.10
N LEU A 184 -20.02 -7.58 -8.67
CA LEU A 184 -18.89 -8.47 -8.46
C LEU A 184 -19.06 -9.15 -7.12
N ARG A 185 -19.21 -10.48 -7.13
CA ARG A 185 -19.37 -11.26 -5.90
C ARG A 185 -18.06 -11.28 -5.10
N ILE A 186 -18.20 -11.17 -3.79
CA ILE A 186 -17.12 -11.23 -2.82
C ILE A 186 -17.19 -12.56 -2.09
N THR A 187 -16.06 -13.24 -1.99
CA THR A 187 -15.94 -14.46 -1.19
C THR A 187 -14.66 -14.40 -0.35
N GLN A 188 -14.77 -14.62 0.96
CA GLN A 188 -13.61 -14.78 1.82
C GLN A 188 -12.97 -16.16 1.59
N SER A 189 -11.66 -16.19 1.39
CA SER A 189 -10.92 -17.43 1.18
C SER A 189 -9.45 -17.30 1.56
N PRO A 190 -8.73 -18.41 1.80
CA PRO A 190 -7.28 -18.37 2.00
C PRO A 190 -6.58 -17.64 0.86
N ALA A 191 -5.65 -16.74 1.20
CA ALA A 191 -4.91 -15.95 0.20
C ALA A 191 -4.01 -16.86 -0.65
N ILE A 192 -3.79 -16.46 -1.91
CA ILE A 192 -2.79 -17.12 -2.77
C ILE A 192 -1.51 -16.29 -2.86
N ALA A 193 -1.64 -14.97 -2.84
CA ALA A 193 -0.54 -14.01 -2.91
C ALA A 193 -0.70 -12.91 -1.84
N GLY A 194 0.28 -12.00 -1.77
CA GLY A 194 0.24 -10.84 -0.87
C GLY A 194 0.60 -11.11 0.60
N GLY A 195 0.75 -12.38 1.01
CA GLY A 195 1.27 -12.77 2.32
C GLY A 195 0.27 -12.72 3.48
N ALA A 196 -0.98 -12.28 3.24
CA ALA A 196 -2.07 -12.42 4.20
C ALA A 196 -2.49 -13.91 4.33
N GLU A 197 -3.09 -14.29 5.47
CA GLU A 197 -3.64 -15.66 5.63
C GLU A 197 -4.95 -15.82 4.84
N GLU A 198 -5.83 -14.82 4.90
CA GLU A 198 -7.11 -14.78 4.19
C GLU A 198 -7.32 -13.44 3.49
N THR A 199 -8.07 -13.48 2.39
CA THR A 199 -8.39 -12.32 1.55
C THR A 199 -9.85 -12.35 1.12
N LEU A 200 -10.36 -11.20 0.69
CA LEU A 200 -11.62 -11.10 -0.03
C LEU A 200 -11.36 -11.29 -1.54
N LYS A 201 -11.84 -12.41 -2.09
CA LYS A 201 -11.79 -12.68 -3.53
C LYS A 201 -12.91 -11.94 -4.23
N ILE A 202 -12.57 -11.13 -5.22
CA ILE A 202 -13.50 -10.37 -6.07
C ILE A 202 -13.66 -11.11 -7.41
N ALA A 203 -14.89 -11.45 -7.76
CA ALA A 203 -15.22 -12.15 -8.99
C ALA A 203 -15.26 -11.19 -10.20
N TYR A 204 -14.09 -10.81 -10.71
CA TYR A 204 -13.90 -9.92 -11.87
C TYR A 204 -13.27 -10.65 -13.06
#